data_AF-A0A0S3U3E0-F1
#
_entry.id   AF-A0A0S3U3E0-F1
#
_cell.length_a   1.000
_cell.length_b   1.000
_cell.length_c   1.000
_cell.angle_alpha   90.00
_cell.angle_beta   90.00
_cell.angle_gamma   90.00
#
_symmetry.space_group_name_H-M   'P 1'
#
loop_
_entity.id
_entity.type
_entity.pdbx_description
1 polymer ?
#
loop_
_entity_poly.entity_id
_entity_poly.type
_entity_poly.pdbx_seq_one_letter_code
_entity_poly.pdbx_strand_id
1 'polypeptide(L)'
;MAFRYLVPCIILLTSCSQTRWFDRAEQMQQYFTQRITVGMPVERARQVLGSEGFNVITNINKPFNEEEGNKYNYLSGERIDGFIFVRVWHVYVFFENNAVVKVVSEMREVGP
;
A
#
# COMPACT_ATOMS: atom_id res chain seq x y z
N MET A 1 19.61 28.54 -31.28
CA MET A 1 19.74 29.30 -30.01
C MET A 1 18.37 29.83 -29.61
N ALA A 2 18.03 29.70 -28.32
CA ALA A 2 16.95 30.33 -27.57
C ALA A 2 15.48 30.00 -27.93
N PHE A 3 14.95 29.00 -27.22
CA PHE A 3 13.54 28.89 -26.84
C PHE A 3 13.13 30.13 -26.02
N ARG A 4 11.98 30.73 -26.35
CA ARG A 4 11.26 31.64 -25.44
C ARG A 4 9.82 31.16 -25.28
N TYR A 5 9.59 30.63 -24.09
CA TYR A 5 8.35 30.12 -23.54
C TYR A 5 7.26 31.19 -23.53
N LEU A 6 6.09 30.83 -24.04
CA LEU A 6 4.80 31.41 -23.70
C LEU A 6 3.76 30.31 -23.96
N VAL A 7 3.59 29.41 -22.98
CA VAL A 7 2.40 28.56 -22.91
C VAL A 7 1.69 28.92 -21.62
N PRO A 8 0.45 29.42 -21.69
CA PRO A 8 -0.28 29.92 -20.54
C PRO A 8 -0.61 28.78 -19.59
N CYS A 9 -0.45 29.08 -18.31
CA CYS A 9 -0.82 28.26 -17.17
C CYS A 9 -2.35 28.09 -17.14
N ILE A 10 -2.86 27.11 -17.90
CA ILE A 10 -4.26 26.67 -17.84
C ILE A 10 -4.23 25.17 -17.62
N ILE A 11 -4.06 24.76 -16.36
CA ILE A 11 -4.36 23.40 -15.91
C ILE A 11 -5.24 23.51 -14.67
N LEU A 12 -6.55 23.41 -14.95
CA LEU A 12 -7.54 22.61 -14.23
C LEU A 12 -7.69 22.81 -12.70
N LEU A 13 -8.72 23.57 -12.34
CA LEU A 13 -9.38 23.67 -11.03
C LEU A 13 -10.13 22.38 -10.59
N THR A 14 -9.61 21.18 -10.88
CA THR A 14 -10.28 19.91 -10.52
C THR A 14 -9.40 18.90 -9.77
N SER A 15 -8.21 19.29 -9.31
CA SER A 15 -7.25 18.34 -8.70
C SER A 15 -6.76 18.75 -7.32
N CYS A 16 -7.62 19.27 -6.44
CA CYS A 16 -7.21 19.57 -5.05
C CYS A 16 -7.61 18.47 -4.05
N SER A 17 -8.62 17.63 -4.36
CA SER A 17 -8.98 16.51 -3.50
C SER A 17 -8.29 15.20 -3.92
N GLN A 18 -8.08 14.95 -5.22
CA GLN A 18 -7.40 13.73 -5.72
C GLN A 18 -5.98 13.52 -5.22
N THR A 19 -5.20 14.59 -5.15
CA THR A 19 -3.79 14.54 -4.72
C THR A 19 -3.65 14.08 -3.28
N ARG A 20 -4.53 14.56 -2.39
CA ARG A 20 -4.43 14.33 -0.94
C ARG A 20 -4.55 12.86 -0.53
N TRP A 21 -5.16 12.01 -1.38
CA TRP A 21 -5.34 10.58 -1.11
C TRP A 21 -4.22 9.74 -1.68
N PHE A 22 -3.74 10.08 -2.89
CA PHE A 22 -2.51 9.51 -3.43
C PHE A 22 -1.33 9.77 -2.47
N ASP A 23 -1.24 10.99 -1.92
CA ASP A 23 -0.24 11.33 -0.89
C ASP A 23 -0.33 10.41 0.34
N ARG A 24 -1.53 9.99 0.77
CA ARG A 24 -1.71 9.14 1.95
C ARG A 24 -1.41 7.68 1.67
N ALA A 25 -1.83 7.16 0.52
CA ALA A 25 -1.51 5.81 0.09
C ALA A 25 0.01 5.64 -0.09
N GLU A 26 0.64 6.64 -0.73
CA GLU A 26 2.09 6.66 -0.93
C GLU A 26 2.84 6.82 0.40
N GLN A 27 2.38 7.67 1.32
CA GLN A 27 2.96 7.76 2.66
C GLN A 27 2.89 6.44 3.43
N MET A 28 1.79 5.70 3.31
CA MET A 28 1.66 4.39 3.97
C MET A 28 2.58 3.35 3.34
N GLN A 29 2.68 3.34 2.01
CA GLN A 29 3.64 2.51 1.29
C GLN A 29 5.06 2.81 1.73
N GLN A 30 5.45 4.08 1.79
CA GLN A 30 6.76 4.53 2.25
C GLN A 30 7.02 4.12 3.70
N TYR A 31 6.04 4.31 4.59
CA TYR A 31 6.13 3.94 6.00
C TYR A 31 6.46 2.45 6.19
N PHE A 32 5.71 1.57 5.51
CA PHE A 32 5.97 0.13 5.61
C PHE A 32 7.21 -0.31 4.84
N THR A 33 7.55 0.34 3.74
CA THR A 33 8.81 0.04 3.03
C THR A 33 10.03 0.39 3.90
N GLN A 34 9.94 1.42 4.75
CA GLN A 34 10.99 1.79 5.70
C GLN A 34 11.05 0.85 6.92
N ARG A 35 9.90 0.38 7.41
CA ARG A 35 9.83 -0.48 8.61
C ARG A 35 9.96 -1.97 8.33
N ILE A 36 9.54 -2.42 7.15
CA ILE A 36 9.57 -3.80 6.69
C ILE A 36 10.49 -3.85 5.48
N THR A 37 11.77 -4.09 5.75
CA THR A 37 12.80 -4.15 4.72
C THR A 37 12.85 -5.53 4.06
N VAL A 38 13.28 -5.57 2.80
CA VAL A 38 13.61 -6.83 2.11
C VAL A 38 14.66 -7.59 2.92
N GLY A 39 14.48 -8.91 3.06
CA GLY A 39 15.33 -9.77 3.90
C GLY A 39 14.92 -9.85 5.37
N MET A 40 13.95 -9.04 5.83
CA MET A 40 13.43 -9.13 7.20
C MET A 40 12.75 -10.48 7.44
N PRO A 41 12.88 -11.09 8.64
CA PRO A 41 12.11 -12.28 9.00
C PRO A 41 10.60 -12.01 8.98
N VAL A 42 9.83 -12.98 8.47
CA VAL A 42 8.35 -12.85 8.33
C VAL A 42 7.68 -12.56 9.66
N GLU A 43 8.14 -13.18 10.75
CA GLU A 43 7.57 -12.97 12.08
C GLU A 43 7.75 -11.53 12.56
N ARG A 44 8.88 -10.89 12.22
CA ARG A 44 9.11 -9.49 12.55
C ARG A 44 8.21 -8.58 11.72
N ALA A 45 8.02 -8.89 10.44
CA ALA A 45 7.08 -8.16 9.59
C ALA A 45 5.64 -8.29 10.12
N ARG A 46 5.24 -9.48 10.58
CA ARG A 46 3.94 -9.72 11.23
C ARG A 46 3.75 -8.86 12.48
N GLN A 47 4.78 -8.77 13.33
CA GLN A 47 4.74 -7.94 14.53
C GLN A 47 4.58 -6.45 14.20
N VAL A 48 5.30 -5.95 13.17
CA VAL A 48 5.18 -4.55 12.72
C VAL A 48 3.75 -4.26 12.24
N LEU A 49 3.15 -5.15 11.46
CA LEU A 49 1.75 -4.97 11.03
C LEU A 49 0.79 -4.99 12.24
N GLY A 50 0.97 -5.95 13.15
CA GLY A 50 0.14 -6.07 14.35
C GLY A 50 0.24 -4.88 15.31
N SER A 51 1.41 -4.27 15.47
CA SER A 51 1.58 -3.10 16.34
C SER A 51 0.91 -1.84 15.79
N GLU A 52 0.62 -1.80 14.49
CA GLU A 52 -0.04 -0.68 13.80
C GLU A 52 -1.58 -0.85 13.73
N GLY A 53 -2.10 -1.85 14.44
CA GLY A 53 -3.54 -2.15 14.52
C GLY A 53 -4.11 -2.86 13.28
N PHE A 54 -3.24 -3.44 12.43
CA PHE A 54 -3.71 -4.26 11.32
C PHE A 54 -4.12 -5.64 11.79
N ASN A 55 -5.23 -6.14 11.26
CA ASN A 55 -5.60 -7.54 11.35
C ASN A 55 -4.75 -8.34 10.36
N VAL A 56 -3.78 -9.10 10.86
CA VAL A 56 -2.78 -9.79 10.03
C VAL A 56 -3.16 -11.25 9.83
N ILE A 57 -3.35 -11.63 8.58
CA ILE A 57 -3.64 -13.00 8.13
C ILE A 57 -2.46 -13.50 7.31
N THR A 58 -2.01 -14.72 7.61
CA THR A 58 -0.97 -15.38 6.81
C THR A 58 -1.62 -16.18 5.70
N ASN A 59 -1.25 -15.88 4.46
CA ASN A 59 -1.71 -16.60 3.28
C ASN A 59 -0.53 -17.36 2.67
N ILE A 60 -0.69 -18.67 2.53
CA ILE A 60 0.33 -19.58 2.00
C ILE A 60 -0.19 -20.14 0.68
N ASN A 61 0.62 -20.05 -0.38
CA ASN A 61 0.31 -20.53 -1.72
C ASN A 61 -1.06 -20.05 -2.25
N LYS A 62 -1.42 -18.80 -1.96
CA LYS A 62 -2.65 -18.19 -2.48
C LYS A 62 -2.36 -17.29 -3.68
N PRO A 63 -3.27 -17.23 -4.67
CA PRO A 63 -3.19 -16.24 -5.73
C PRO A 63 -3.33 -14.84 -5.12
N PHE A 64 -2.42 -13.92 -5.46
CA PHE A 64 -2.52 -12.53 -5.03
C PHE A 64 -3.58 -11.77 -5.86
N ASN A 65 -3.64 -12.06 -7.15
CA ASN A 65 -4.66 -11.56 -8.06
C ASN A 65 -5.28 -12.74 -8.81
N GLU A 66 -6.60 -12.75 -8.99
CA GLU A 66 -7.32 -13.87 -9.63
C GLU A 66 -6.86 -14.11 -11.07
N GLU A 67 -6.31 -13.08 -11.72
CA GLU A 67 -5.80 -13.11 -13.10
C GLU A 67 -4.34 -13.59 -13.22
N GLU A 68 -3.51 -13.42 -12.19
CA GLU A 68 -2.06 -13.69 -12.33
C GLU A 68 -1.71 -15.17 -12.21
N GLY A 69 -2.58 -16.00 -11.61
CA GLY A 69 -2.38 -17.45 -11.42
C GLY A 69 -1.18 -17.85 -10.54
N ASN A 70 -0.23 -16.93 -10.32
CA ASN A 70 0.95 -17.10 -9.50
C ASN A 70 0.54 -17.15 -8.03
N LYS A 71 0.94 -18.23 -7.38
CA LYS A 71 0.72 -18.46 -5.95
C LYS A 71 1.88 -17.85 -5.18
N TYR A 72 1.56 -16.98 -4.25
CA TYR A 72 2.55 -16.34 -3.38
C TYR A 72 2.32 -16.71 -1.93
N ASN A 73 3.39 -16.65 -1.14
CA ASN A 73 3.29 -16.63 0.30
C ASN A 73 3.36 -15.17 0.76
N TYR A 74 2.31 -14.70 1.42
CA TYR A 74 2.23 -13.31 1.85
C TYR A 74 1.44 -13.14 3.15
N LEU A 75 1.82 -12.14 3.94
CA LEU A 75 1.01 -11.64 5.03
C LEU A 75 0.07 -10.56 4.46
N SER A 76 -1.22 -10.66 4.73
CA SER A 76 -2.19 -9.59 4.47
C SER A 76 -2.57 -8.93 5.79
N GLY A 77 -2.26 -7.65 5.94
CA GLY A 77 -2.79 -6.79 6.98
C GLY A 77 -3.97 -6.00 6.45
N GLU A 78 -5.09 -6.01 7.16
CA GLU A 78 -6.23 -5.11 6.88
C GLU A 78 -6.46 -4.18 8.08
N ARG A 79 -6.66 -2.88 7.82
CA ARG A 79 -7.08 -1.91 8.84
C ARG A 79 -8.18 -1.02 8.30
N ILE A 80 -9.26 -0.89 9.05
CA ILE A 80 -10.40 -0.06 8.69
C ILE A 80 -10.35 1.21 9.53
N ASP A 81 -10.20 2.36 8.87
CA ASP A 81 -10.15 3.68 9.49
C ASP A 81 -11.37 4.52 9.07
N GLY A 82 -12.02 5.18 10.02
CA GLY A 82 -13.06 6.18 9.75
C GLY A 82 -14.50 5.75 10.07
N PHE A 83 -15.32 6.73 10.47
CA PHE A 83 -16.71 6.52 10.89
C PHE A 83 -17.74 6.97 9.84
N ILE A 84 -17.46 8.05 9.10
CA ILE A 84 -18.35 8.61 8.06
C ILE A 84 -17.85 8.26 6.65
N PHE A 85 -16.53 8.22 6.45
CA PHE A 85 -15.88 7.75 5.23
C PHE A 85 -15.00 6.57 5.63
N VAL A 86 -15.40 5.36 5.26
CA VAL A 86 -14.70 4.13 5.66
C VAL A 86 -13.52 3.92 4.71
N ARG A 87 -12.32 3.91 5.28
CA ARG A 87 -11.09 3.63 4.55
C ARG A 87 -10.57 2.28 4.94
N VAL A 88 -10.35 1.44 3.97
CA VAL A 88 -9.77 0.12 4.16
C VAL A 88 -8.35 0.15 3.63
N TRP A 89 -7.41 0.00 4.55
CA TRP A 89 -6.00 -0.16 4.23
C TRP A 89 -5.71 -1.65 4.10
N HIS A 90 -5.12 -2.04 2.98
CA HIS A 90 -4.57 -3.37 2.82
C HIS A 90 -3.06 -3.29 2.64
N VAL A 91 -2.32 -4.10 3.37
CA VAL A 91 -0.86 -4.22 3.28
C VAL A 91 -0.52 -5.68 3.03
N TYR A 92 0.22 -5.93 1.98
CA TYR A 92 0.66 -7.23 1.54
C TYR A 92 2.18 -7.32 1.63
N VAL A 93 2.66 -8.22 2.49
CA VAL A 93 4.08 -8.50 2.66
C VAL A 93 4.37 -9.86 2.07
N PHE A 94 4.98 -9.89 0.90
CA PHE A 94 5.39 -11.11 0.21
C PHE A 94 6.68 -11.63 0.81
N PHE A 95 6.78 -12.96 0.94
CA PHE A 95 7.96 -13.58 1.51
C PHE A 95 8.30 -14.92 0.83
N GLU A 96 9.60 -15.22 0.80
CA GLU A 96 10.15 -16.48 0.34
C GLU A 96 11.23 -16.93 1.32
N ASN A 97 11.30 -18.23 1.61
CA ASN A 97 12.29 -18.81 2.54
C ASN A 97 12.38 -18.07 3.90
N ASN A 98 11.22 -17.67 4.46
CA ASN A 98 11.11 -16.91 5.70
C ASN A 98 11.73 -15.49 5.67
N ALA A 99 12.00 -14.94 4.49
CA ALA A 99 12.48 -13.59 4.29
C ALA A 99 11.52 -12.77 3.44
N VAL A 100 11.29 -11.51 3.81
CA VAL A 100 10.46 -10.59 3.03
C VAL A 100 11.12 -10.28 1.69
N VAL A 101 10.36 -10.37 0.60
CA VAL A 101 10.82 -10.05 -0.76
C VAL A 101 10.22 -8.75 -1.29
N LYS A 102 8.98 -8.44 -0.94
CA LYS A 102 8.25 -7.28 -1.45
C LYS A 102 7.18 -6.84 -0.46
N VAL A 103 6.95 -5.54 -0.38
CA VAL A 103 5.86 -4.94 0.40
C VAL A 103 5.02 -4.09 -0.53
N VAL A 104 3.71 -4.31 -0.52
CA VAL A 104 2.73 -3.56 -1.29
C VAL A 104 1.63 -3.11 -0.35
N SER A 105 1.24 -1.85 -0.41
CA SER A 105 0.08 -1.34 0.31
C SER A 105 -0.87 -0.67 -0.66
N GLU A 106 -2.15 -0.92 -0.47
CA GLU A 106 -3.23 -0.27 -1.19
C GLU A 106 -4.23 0.31 -0.19
N MET A 107 -4.91 1.37 -0.62
CA MET A 107 -6.00 1.98 0.11
C MET A 107 -7.25 1.89 -0.76
N ARG A 108 -8.32 1.32 -0.22
CA ARG A 108 -9.65 1.35 -0.83
C ARG A 108 -10.55 2.23 0.02
N GLU A 109 -11.25 3.16 -0.63
CA GLU A 109 -12.32 3.90 0.02
C GLU A 109 -13.64 3.17 -0.26
N VAL A 110 -14.37 2.88 0.81
CA VAL A 110 -15.74 2.37 0.72
C VAL A 110 -16.62 3.57 1.00
N GLY A 111 -17.43 3.95 0.00
CA GLY A 111 -18.32 5.12 0.09
C GLY A 111 -19.26 5.04 1.29
N PRO A 112 -19.93 6.17 1.64
CA PRO A 112 -20.90 6.19 2.72
C PRO A 112 -22.09 5.24 2.48
#